data_AF-A0A2E8A9J6-F1
#
_entry.id   AF-A0A2E8A9J6-F1
#
_cell.length_a   1.000
_cell.length_b   1.000
_cell.length_c   1.000
_cell.angle_alpha   90.00
_cell.angle_beta   90.00
_cell.angle_gamma   90.00
#
_symmetry.space_group_name_H-M   'P 1'
#
loop_
_entity.id
_entity.type
_entity.pdbx_description
1 polymer ?
#
loop_
_entity_poly.entity_id
_entity_poly.type
_entity_poly.pdbx_seq_one_letter_code
_entity_poly.pdbx_strand_id
1 'polypeptide(L)'
;ALSIEAAELNELFLWKKDSESERVDQEKLKDELADVFAYAIMLAGRHGFEVSEMVKNKIAKNAQKYPVSECKGIADKYNKFS
;
A
#
# COMPACT_ATOMS: atom_id res chain seq x y z
N ALA A 1 17.53 3.64 2.72
CA ALA A 1 16.56 4.64 2.26
C ALA A 1 15.20 3.96 2.10
N LEU A 2 14.87 3.28 1.00
CA LEU A 2 13.53 2.68 0.84
C LEU A 2 12.99 1.86 2.03
N SER A 3 13.81 0.97 2.61
CA SER A 3 13.40 0.17 3.78
C SER A 3 13.25 0.97 5.07
N ILE A 4 13.85 2.16 5.14
CA ILE A 4 13.79 3.09 6.28
C ILE A 4 12.49 3.89 6.16
N GLU A 5 12.22 4.53 5.02
CA GLU A 5 10.94 5.26 4.82
C GLU A 5 9.73 4.34 4.96
N ALA A 6 9.85 3.08 4.51
CA ALA A 6 8.79 2.09 4.70
C ALA A 6 8.57 1.74 6.19
N ALA A 7 9.62 1.81 7.00
CA ALA A 7 9.51 1.64 8.45
C ALA A 7 8.87 2.88 9.09
N GLU A 8 9.27 4.09 8.71
CA GLU A 8 8.69 5.36 9.19
C GLU A 8 7.20 5.47 8.85
N LEU A 9 6.82 5.10 7.62
CA LEU A 9 5.41 4.95 7.23
C LEU A 9 4.67 3.95 8.14
N ASN A 10 5.29 2.82 8.46
CA ASN A 10 4.69 1.80 9.31
C ASN A 10 4.55 2.27 10.77
N GLU A 11 5.48 3.10 11.26
CA GLU A 11 5.43 3.70 12.61
C GLU A 11 4.18 4.54 12.83
N LEU A 12 3.63 5.16 11.77
CA LEU A 12 2.35 5.88 11.85
C LEU A 12 1.19 5.00 12.31
N PHE A 13 1.28 3.68 12.09
CA PHE A 13 0.23 2.70 12.40
C PHE A 13 0.55 1.82 13.59
N LEU A 14 1.78 1.85 14.10
CA LEU A 14 2.15 1.07 15.28
C LEU A 14 1.29 1.51 16.48
N TRP A 15 0.88 0.52 17.27
CA TRP A 15 0.10 0.70 18.51
C TRP A 15 -1.31 1.28 18.35
N LYS A 16 -1.76 1.55 17.13
CA LYS A 16 -3.14 1.96 16.84
C LYS A 16 -4.02 0.72 16.70
N LYS A 17 -5.20 0.73 17.34
CA LYS A 17 -6.25 -0.26 17.02
C LYS A 17 -6.84 0.05 15.65
N ASP A 18 -7.49 -0.92 15.00
CA ASP A 18 -8.10 -0.75 13.68
C ASP A 18 -8.97 0.54 13.59
N SER A 19 -9.74 0.84 14.64
CA SER A 19 -10.58 2.05 14.75
C SER A 19 -9.82 3.39 14.85
N GLU A 20 -8.51 3.34 15.13
CA GLU A 20 -7.64 4.52 15.30
C GLU A 20 -6.70 4.72 14.12
N SER A 21 -6.60 3.73 13.22
CA SER A 21 -5.84 3.82 11.97
C SER A 21 -6.37 4.92 11.04
N GLU A 22 -7.68 5.16 11.06
CA GLU A 22 -8.33 6.26 10.33
C GLU A 22 -8.03 7.65 10.93
N ARG A 23 -7.47 7.71 12.15
CA ARG A 23 -7.10 8.95 12.84
C ARG A 23 -5.62 9.30 12.69
N VAL A 24 -4.90 8.61 11.81
CA VAL A 24 -3.51 8.95 11.48
C VAL A 24 -3.48 10.34 10.85
N ASP A 25 -2.46 11.12 11.22
CA ASP A 25 -2.19 12.43 10.65
C ASP A 25 -2.02 12.30 9.13
N GLN A 26 -2.96 12.90 8.39
CA GLN A 26 -3.05 12.75 6.94
C GLN A 26 -1.90 13.43 6.20
N GLU A 27 -1.33 14.50 6.76
CA GLU A 27 -0.20 15.18 6.13
C GLU A 27 1.06 14.33 6.30
N LYS A 28 1.32 13.82 7.51
CA LYS A 28 2.43 12.89 7.74
C LYS A 28 2.29 11.62 6.90
N LEU A 29 1.09 11.07 6.78
CA LEU A 29 0.87 9.89 5.95
C LEU A 29 1.22 10.15 4.48
N LYS A 30 0.88 11.33 3.94
CA LYS A 30 1.24 11.70 2.57
C LYS A 30 2.75 11.86 2.41
N ASP A 31 3.41 12.48 3.39
CA ASP A 31 4.86 12.70 3.36
C ASP A 31 5.61 11.36 3.35
N GLU A 32 5.33 10.47 4.30
CA GLU A 32 5.99 9.16 4.38
C GLU A 32 5.70 8.28 3.14
N LEU A 33 4.48 8.37 2.58
CA LEU A 33 4.15 7.70 1.32
C LEU A 33 4.95 8.29 0.14
N ALA A 34 5.11 9.61 0.10
CA ALA A 34 5.88 10.28 -0.94
C ALA A 34 7.35 9.86 -0.90
N ASP A 35 7.94 9.74 0.28
CA ASP A 35 9.32 9.31 0.45
C ASP A 35 9.51 7.85 0.01
N VAL A 36 8.62 6.94 0.40
CA VAL A 36 8.60 5.55 -0.10
C VAL A 36 8.52 5.51 -1.63
N PHE A 37 7.61 6.28 -2.23
CA PHE A 37 7.48 6.34 -3.69
C PHE A 37 8.69 6.95 -4.37
N ALA A 38 9.28 8.02 -3.81
CA ALA A 38 10.45 8.67 -4.38
C ALA A 38 11.60 7.67 -4.53
N TYR A 39 11.92 6.91 -3.48
CA TYR A 39 13.00 5.92 -3.56
C TYR A 39 12.65 4.72 -4.44
N ALA A 40 11.40 4.26 -4.45
CA ALA A 40 10.96 3.17 -5.32
C ALA A 40 11.03 3.56 -6.81
N ILE A 41 10.56 4.76 -7.15
CA ILE A 41 10.60 5.31 -8.52
C ILE A 41 12.04 5.57 -8.94
N MET A 42 12.87 6.15 -8.06
CA MET A 42 14.29 6.36 -8.33
C MET A 42 15.00 5.03 -8.64
N LEU A 43 14.70 3.97 -7.89
CA LEU A 43 15.25 2.64 -8.13
C LEU A 43 14.80 2.09 -9.49
N ALA A 44 13.51 2.19 -9.80
CA ALA A 44 12.98 1.77 -11.10
C ALA A 44 13.65 2.53 -12.26
N GLY A 45 13.80 3.85 -12.13
CA GLY A 45 14.48 4.69 -13.13
C GLY A 45 15.94 4.29 -13.34
N ARG A 46 16.67 3.93 -12.27
CA ARG A 46 18.06 3.45 -12.37
C ARG A 46 18.20 2.15 -13.17
N HIS A 47 17.14 1.35 -13.22
CA HIS A 47 17.09 0.11 -14.00
C HIS A 47 16.38 0.26 -15.35
N GLY A 48 15.96 1.48 -15.72
CA GLY A 48 15.25 1.76 -16.97
C GLY A 48 13.84 1.16 -17.01
N PHE A 49 13.22 0.94 -15.85
CA PHE A 49 11.87 0.37 -15.77
C PHE A 49 10.81 1.46 -15.88
N GLU A 50 9.84 1.24 -16.76
CA GLU A 50 8.60 2.03 -16.78
C GLU A 50 7.69 1.60 -15.63
N VAL A 51 7.59 2.45 -14.61
CA VAL A 51 6.84 2.16 -13.37
C VAL A 51 5.38 1.83 -13.66
N SER A 52 4.74 2.62 -14.52
CA SER A 52 3.33 2.44 -14.89
C SER A 52 3.08 1.08 -15.53
N GLU A 53 3.96 0.67 -16.45
CA GLU A 53 3.87 -0.62 -17.12
C GLU A 53 4.12 -1.78 -16.14
N MET A 54 5.15 -1.66 -15.29
CA MET A 54 5.49 -2.66 -14.28
C MET A 54 4.31 -2.94 -13.33
N VAL A 55 3.67 -1.87 -12.85
CA VAL A 55 2.52 -1.98 -11.94
C VAL A 55 1.31 -2.61 -12.65
N LYS A 56 0.98 -2.17 -13.88
CA LYS A 56 -0.12 -2.76 -14.68
C LYS A 56 0.09 -4.25 -14.93
N ASN A 57 1.30 -4.63 -15.36
CA ASN A 57 1.66 -6.02 -15.60
C ASN A 57 1.56 -6.85 -14.31
N LYS A 58 1.95 -6.28 -13.16
CA LYS A 58 1.81 -6.95 -11.87
C LYS A 58 0.36 -7.14 -11.44
N ILE A 59 -0.50 -6.14 -11.65
CA ILE A 59 -1.95 -6.23 -11.37
C ILE A 59 -2.59 -7.32 -12.23
N ALA A 60 -2.30 -7.34 -13.54
CA ALA A 60 -2.82 -8.37 -14.45
C ALA A 60 -2.38 -9.79 -14.03
N LYS A 61 -1.10 -9.96 -13.66
CA LYS A 61 -0.59 -11.23 -13.13
C LYS A 61 -1.26 -11.63 -11.82
N ASN A 62 -1.50 -10.67 -10.92
CA ASN A 62 -2.17 -10.93 -9.64
C ASN A 62 -3.63 -11.33 -9.84
N ALA A 63 -4.34 -10.73 -10.80
CA ALA A 63 -5.73 -11.07 -11.13
C ALA A 63 -5.88 -12.51 -11.67
N GLN A 64 -4.85 -13.03 -12.36
CA GLN A 64 -4.79 -14.44 -12.77
C GLN A 64 -4.52 -15.37 -11.58
N LYS A 65 -3.72 -14.91 -10.60
CA LYS A 65 -3.34 -15.69 -9.42
C LYS A 65 -4.43 -15.72 -8.34
N TYR A 66 -5.21 -14.65 -8.21
CA TYR A 66 -6.33 -14.52 -7.30
C TYR A 66 -7.55 -14.07 -8.11
N PRO A 67 -8.28 -15.00 -8.75
CA PRO A 67 -9.50 -14.64 -9.46
C PRO A 67 -10.48 -13.99 -8.49
N VAL A 68 -11.17 -12.94 -8.93
CA VAL A 68 -12.07 -12.08 -8.12
C VAL A 68 -13.14 -12.89 -7.36
N SER A 69 -13.43 -14.12 -7.80
CA SER A 69 -14.27 -15.10 -7.09
C SER A 69 -13.74 -15.53 -5.72
N GLU A 70 -12.44 -15.43 -5.45
CA GLU A 70 -11.82 -15.77 -4.16
C GLU A 70 -11.65 -14.56 -3.22
N CYS A 71 -11.72 -13.33 -3.74
CA CYS A 71 -11.51 -12.11 -2.95
C CYS A 71 -12.81 -11.44 -2.46
N LYS A 72 -13.99 -11.87 -2.93
CA LYS A 72 -15.29 -11.33 -2.46
C LYS A 72 -15.70 -11.76 -1.05
N GLY A 73 -14.96 -12.66 -0.40
CA GLY A 73 -15.35 -13.25 0.89
C GLY A 73 -14.83 -12.54 2.16
N ILE A 74 -14.01 -11.48 2.07
CA ILE A 74 -13.38 -10.88 3.26
C ILE A 74 -13.91 -9.47 3.58
N ALA A 75 -14.60 -8.80 2.65
CA ALA A 75 -15.12 -7.45 2.85
C ALA A 75 -16.49 -7.37 3.58
N ASP A 76 -17.19 -8.49 3.80
CA ASP A 76 -18.54 -8.49 4.40
C ASP A 76 -18.56 -8.78 5.92
N LYS A 77 -17.45 -8.56 6.65
CA LYS A 77 -17.43 -8.77 8.12
C LYS A 77 -17.80 -7.55 8.97
N TYR A 78 -18.14 -6.41 8.39
CA TYR A 78 -18.49 -5.19 9.14
C TYR A 78 -19.87 -4.63 8.81
N ASN A 79 -20.90 -5.48 8.70
CA ASN A 79 -22.28 -5.01 8.58
C ASN A 79 -23.33 -5.86 9.33
N LYS A 80 -22.98 -6.27 10.56
CA LYS A 80 -23.92 -6.68 11.64
C LYS A 80 -23.18 -6.34 12.95
N PHE A 81 -23.62 -5.47 13.85
CA PHE A 81 -24.93 -5.34 14.48
C PHE A 81 -25.16 -3.88 14.96
N SER A 82 -26.44 -3.60 15.20
CA SER A 82 -27.10 -2.38 15.72
C SER A 82 -26.40 -1.59 16.82
#